data_AF-A0A968QZI5-F1
#
_entry.id   AF-A0A968QZI5-F1
#
_cell.length_a   1.000
_cell.length_b   1.000
_cell.length_c   1.000
_cell.angle_alpha   90.00
_cell.angle_beta   90.00
_cell.angle_gamma   90.00
#
_symmetry.space_group_name_H-M   'P 1'
#
loop_
_entity.id
_entity.type
_entity.pdbx_description
1 polymer ?
#
loop_
_entity_poly.entity_id
_entity_poly.type
_entity_poly.pdbx_seq_one_letter_code
_entity_poly.pdbx_strand_id
1 'polypeptide(L)'
;MKDFFQKTDSSRCCALLVMNYRDKKIFGTEMDGEIIKREVLQTSVDFSDHEIVAPMISEEETRKELSLRALAMLAAHSLQDILSLIAWKKRWKRKSAFSN
;
A
#
# COMPACT_ATOMS: atom_id res chain seq x y z
N MET A 1 9.12 11.15 -16.06
CA MET A 1 8.14 12.19 -16.48
C MET A 1 8.56 12.92 -17.75
N LYS A 2 9.82 13.34 -17.94
CA LYS A 2 10.26 13.96 -19.21
C LYS A 2 9.92 13.10 -20.44
N ASP A 3 10.16 11.80 -20.34
CA ASP A 3 9.87 10.84 -21.42
C ASP A 3 8.37 10.74 -21.76
N PHE A 4 7.48 11.01 -20.81
CA PHE A 4 6.04 11.02 -21.05
C PHE A 4 5.64 12.21 -21.91
N PHE A 5 6.09 13.41 -21.54
CA PHE A 5 5.79 14.64 -22.27
C PHE A 5 6.41 14.64 -23.68
N GLN A 6 7.61 14.06 -23.85
CA GLN A 6 8.23 13.89 -25.18
C GLN A 6 7.47 12.92 -26.09
N LYS A 7 6.75 11.95 -25.53
CA LYS A 7 6.01 10.94 -26.31
C LYS A 7 4.57 11.33 -26.63
N THR A 8 3.97 12.18 -25.80
CA THR A 8 2.54 12.49 -25.88
C THR A 8 2.25 13.88 -26.44
N ASP A 9 3.29 14.71 -26.66
CA ASP A 9 3.18 16.14 -27.03
C ASP A 9 2.17 16.94 -26.19
N SER A 10 1.85 16.44 -24.99
CA SER A 10 0.88 17.04 -24.08
C SER A 10 1.55 18.09 -23.20
N SER A 11 0.84 19.18 -22.91
CA SER A 11 1.27 20.21 -21.94
C SER A 11 0.87 19.88 -20.50
N ARG A 12 0.03 18.84 -20.30
CA ARG A 12 -0.51 18.45 -18.99
C ARG A 12 -0.53 16.92 -18.85
N CYS A 13 -0.37 16.45 -17.62
CA CYS A 13 -0.53 15.05 -17.28
C CYS A 13 -1.23 14.91 -15.92
N CYS A 14 -1.94 13.80 -15.75
CA CYS A 14 -2.43 13.31 -14.47
C CYS A 14 -1.60 12.08 -14.08
N ALA A 15 -1.30 11.90 -12.80
CA ALA A 15 -0.50 10.78 -12.33
C ALA A 15 -0.98 10.35 -10.94
N LEU A 16 -0.62 9.12 -10.56
CA LEU A 16 -0.92 8.59 -9.24
C LEU A 16 0.22 8.97 -8.27
N LEU A 17 -0.14 9.54 -7.12
CA LEU A 17 0.77 9.70 -5.98
C LEU A 17 0.56 8.53 -5.02
N VAL A 18 1.59 7.69 -4.89
CA VAL A 18 1.59 6.54 -3.99
C VAL A 18 2.54 6.81 -2.84
N MET A 19 2.21 6.28 -1.66
CA MET A 19 2.99 6.45 -0.44
C MET A 19 2.74 5.27 0.50
N ASN A 20 3.70 5.01 1.37
CA ASN A 20 3.56 4.06 2.47
C ASN A 20 2.84 4.74 3.63
N TYR A 21 1.64 4.23 3.95
CA TYR A 21 0.86 4.59 5.13
C TYR A 21 1.29 3.75 6.32
N ARG A 22 1.61 4.39 7.46
CA ARG A 22 1.83 3.72 8.74
C ARG A 22 1.03 4.40 9.83
N ASP A 23 0.26 3.59 10.56
CA ASP A 23 -0.37 3.99 11.80
C ASP A 23 0.39 3.44 13.01
N LYS A 24 0.62 4.27 14.01
CA LYS A 24 1.22 3.85 15.28
C LYS A 24 0.47 4.47 16.44
N LYS A 25 0.26 3.66 17.47
CA LYS A 25 -0.26 4.13 18.75
C LYS A 25 0.91 4.72 19.55
N ILE A 26 0.78 5.98 19.93
CA ILE A 26 1.78 6.68 20.75
C ILE A 26 1.11 7.21 22.02
N PHE A 27 1.90 7.36 23.07
CA PHE A 27 1.47 8.04 24.28
C PHE A 27 1.89 9.50 24.19
N GLY A 28 0.92 10.37 23.97
CA GLY A 28 1.11 11.81 23.84
C GLY A 28 0.66 12.59 25.06
N THR A 29 0.71 13.90 24.94
CA THR A 29 0.16 14.83 25.92
C THR A 29 -1.08 15.48 25.32
N GLU A 30 -2.14 15.60 26.11
CA GLU A 30 -3.38 16.28 25.76
C GLU A 30 -3.69 17.35 26.80
N MET A 31 -4.30 18.45 26.38
CA MET A 31 -4.75 19.50 27.29
C MET A 31 -6.28 19.42 27.39
N ASP A 32 -6.78 19.25 28.61
CA ASP A 32 -8.20 19.23 28.93
C ASP A 32 -8.53 20.42 29.84
N GLY A 33 -9.02 21.51 29.25
CA GLY A 33 -9.13 22.80 29.93
C GLY A 33 -7.74 23.34 30.32
N GLU A 34 -7.47 23.46 31.62
CA GLU A 34 -6.16 23.87 32.17
C GLU A 34 -5.31 22.67 32.64
N ILE A 35 -5.80 21.43 32.49
CA ILE A 35 -5.11 20.23 32.97
C ILE A 35 -4.32 19.59 31.82
N ILE A 36 -3.02 19.41 32.06
CA ILE A 36 -2.13 18.65 31.17
C ILE A 36 -2.24 17.16 31.51
N LYS A 37 -2.86 16.37 30.62
CA LYS A 37 -2.90 14.91 30.69
C LYS A 37 -1.69 14.32 29.97
N ARG A 38 -0.87 13.57 30.70
CA ARG A 38 0.26 12.80 30.15
C ARG A 38 -0.18 11.38 29.83
N GLU A 39 0.52 10.74 28.91
CA GLU A 39 0.29 9.35 28.51
C GLU A 39 -1.10 9.08 27.91
N VAL A 40 -1.61 10.03 27.14
CA VAL A 40 -2.87 9.84 26.40
C VAL A 40 -2.59 9.02 25.15
N LEU A 41 -3.37 7.96 24.94
CA LEU A 41 -3.26 7.13 23.74
C LEU A 41 -3.69 7.93 22.51
N GLN A 42 -2.76 8.17 21.59
CA GLN A 42 -2.96 8.89 20.35
C GLN A 42 -2.63 8.01 19.16
N THR A 43 -3.32 8.24 18.04
CA THR A 43 -2.96 7.62 16.75
C THR A 43 -2.13 8.60 15.96
N SER A 44 -0.86 8.26 15.74
CA SER A 44 0.03 9.01 14.86
C SER A 44 0.02 8.32 13.50
N VAL A 45 -0.18 9.11 12.46
CA VAL A 45 -0.18 8.67 11.06
C VAL A 45 1.06 9.25 10.39
N ASP A 46 1.86 8.36 9.79
CA ASP A 46 3.05 8.72 9.02
C ASP A 46 2.84 8.32 7.56
N PHE A 47 3.21 9.21 6.65
CA PHE A 47 3.30 8.95 5.21
C PHE A 47 4.76 9.02 4.78
N SER A 48 5.24 7.98 4.11
CA SER A 48 6.63 7.85 3.68
C SER A 48 6.73 7.34 2.25
N ASP A 49 7.92 7.41 1.65
CA ASP A 49 8.20 6.86 0.31
C ASP A 49 7.22 7.35 -0.76
N HIS A 50 7.13 8.68 -0.89
CA HIS A 50 6.24 9.33 -1.86
C HIS A 50 6.76 9.13 -3.29
N GLU A 51 5.98 8.44 -4.11
CA GLU A 51 6.30 8.14 -5.50
C GLU A 51 5.20 8.59 -6.45
N ILE A 52 5.59 9.11 -7.62
CA ILE A 52 4.66 9.44 -8.69
C ILE A 52 4.75 8.34 -9.76
N VAL A 53 3.64 7.68 -10.02
CA VAL A 53 3.55 6.57 -10.98
C VAL A 53 2.44 6.79 -12.00
N ALA A 54 2.53 6.05 -13.10
CA ALA A 54 1.50 5.98 -14.14
C ALA A 54 1.03 7.36 -14.66
N PRO A 55 1.92 8.17 -15.24
CA PRO A 55 1.49 9.41 -15.89
C PRO A 55 0.57 9.09 -17.08
N MET A 56 -0.57 9.77 -17.15
CA MET A 56 -1.60 9.66 -18.17
C MET A 56 -2.00 11.06 -18.66
N ILE A 57 -2.64 11.12 -19.82
CA ILE A 57 -2.99 12.40 -20.47
C ILE A 57 -4.23 13.01 -19.79
N SER A 58 -5.13 12.17 -19.28
CA SER A 58 -6.35 12.60 -18.61
C SER A 58 -6.57 11.94 -17.24
N GLU A 59 -7.45 12.56 -16.46
CA GLU A 59 -7.92 12.03 -15.18
C GLU A 59 -8.75 10.75 -15.37
N GLU A 60 -9.54 10.66 -16.44
CA GLU A 60 -10.32 9.45 -16.76
C GLU A 60 -9.41 8.24 -17.03
N GLU A 61 -8.34 8.42 -17.81
CA GLU A 61 -7.32 7.39 -18.02
C GLU A 61 -6.63 7.00 -16.71
N THR A 62 -6.28 7.99 -15.89
CA THR A 62 -5.66 7.76 -14.59
C THR A 62 -6.56 6.94 -13.66
N ARG A 63 -7.88 7.18 -13.70
CA ARG A 63 -8.87 6.45 -12.90
C ARG A 63 -9.03 5.00 -13.37
N LYS A 64 -9.05 4.75 -14.69
CA LYS A 64 -9.04 3.40 -15.27
C LYS A 64 -7.79 2.63 -14.87
N GLU A 65 -6.64 3.28 -14.95
CA GLU A 65 -5.35 2.72 -14.56
C GLU A 65 -5.30 2.39 -13.05
N LEU A 66 -5.85 3.24 -12.20
CA LEU A 66 -5.99 2.97 -10.77
C LEU A 66 -6.80 1.69 -10.51
N SER A 67 -7.96 1.54 -11.16
CA SER A 67 -8.79 0.35 -11.01
C SER A 67 -8.07 -0.92 -11.46
N LEU A 68 -7.37 -0.88 -12.60
CA LEU A 68 -6.62 -2.02 -13.11
C LEU A 68 -5.50 -2.43 -12.15
N ARG A 69 -4.73 -1.46 -11.65
CA ARG A 69 -3.66 -1.70 -10.66
C ARG A 69 -4.19 -2.30 -9.37
N ALA A 70 -5.29 -1.75 -8.84
CA ALA A 70 -5.92 -2.29 -7.63
C ALA A 70 -6.33 -3.76 -7.83
N LEU A 71 -6.90 -4.09 -8.98
CA LEU A 71 -7.32 -5.45 -9.30
C LEU A 71 -6.12 -6.39 -9.47
N ALA A 72 -5.04 -5.93 -10.11
CA ALA A 72 -3.79 -6.69 -10.23
C ALA A 72 -3.13 -6.94 -8.86
N MET A 73 -3.14 -5.94 -7.96
CA MET A 73 -2.63 -6.09 -6.60
C MET A 73 -3.42 -7.13 -5.81
N LEU A 74 -4.76 -7.08 -5.88
CA LEU A 74 -5.61 -8.07 -5.22
C LEU A 74 -5.34 -9.48 -5.74
N ALA A 75 -5.22 -9.63 -7.07
CA ALA A 75 -4.92 -10.93 -7.69
C ALA A 75 -3.54 -11.46 -7.25
N ALA A 76 -2.52 -10.59 -7.23
CA ALA A 76 -1.18 -10.95 -6.77
C ALA A 76 -1.18 -11.38 -5.31
N HIS A 77 -1.91 -10.66 -4.45
CA HIS A 77 -2.05 -11.00 -3.04
C HIS A 77 -2.74 -12.36 -2.84
N SER A 78 -3.88 -12.59 -3.49
CA SER A 78 -4.57 -13.88 -3.42
C SER A 78 -3.71 -15.05 -3.94
N LEU A 79 -2.93 -14.83 -4.99
CA LEU A 79 -1.99 -15.84 -5.48
C LEU A 79 -0.91 -16.15 -4.44
N GLN A 80 -0.35 -15.12 -3.78
CA GLN A 80 0.63 -15.30 -2.71
C GLN A 80 0.06 -16.13 -1.56
N ASP A 81 -1.19 -15.89 -1.16
CA ASP A 81 -1.87 -16.67 -0.13
C ASP A 81 -2.02 -18.14 -0.53
N ILE A 82 -2.48 -18.42 -1.76
CA ILE A 82 -2.60 -19.79 -2.28
C ILE A 82 -1.24 -20.50 -2.26
N LEU A 83 -0.19 -19.83 -2.74
CA LEU A 83 1.17 -20.39 -2.76
C LEU A 83 1.67 -20.68 -1.34
N SER A 84 1.37 -19.81 -0.37
CA SER A 84 1.72 -20.01 1.03
C SER A 84 1.03 -21.26 1.62
N LEU A 85 -0.24 -21.48 1.30
CA LEU A 85 -1.02 -22.63 1.73
C LEU A 85 -0.51 -23.94 1.10
N ILE A 86 -0.16 -23.92 -0.19
CA ILE A 86 0.45 -25.06 -0.88
C ILE A 86 1.78 -25.43 -0.22
N ALA A 87 2.63 -24.43 0.06
CA ALA A 87 3.92 -24.63 0.70
C ALA A 87 3.76 -25.21 2.11
N TRP A 88 2.81 -24.68 2.89
CA TRP A 88 2.44 -25.20 4.20
C TRP A 88 2.01 -26.67 4.09
N LYS A 89 1.05 -27.02 3.23
CA LYS A 89 0.55 -28.40 3.06
C LYS A 89 1.66 -29.38 2.69
N LYS A 90 2.57 -28.97 1.80
CA LYS A 90 3.74 -29.80 1.41
C LYS A 90 4.65 -30.07 2.60
N ARG A 91 4.87 -29.08 3.47
CA ARG A 91 5.67 -29.22 4.69
C ARG A 91 5.01 -30.17 5.70
N TRP A 92 3.70 -30.12 5.85
CA TRP A 92 2.95 -31.04 6.73
C TRP A 92 3.06 -32.49 6.29
N LYS A 93 2.82 -32.78 4.99
CA LYS A 93 2.93 -34.14 4.45
C LYS A 93 4.32 -34.75 4.63
N ARG A 94 5.37 -33.94 4.57
CA ARG A 94 6.74 -34.39 4.87
C ARG A 94 6.87 -34.78 6.33
N LYS A 95 6.44 -33.95 7.28
CA LYS A 95 6.54 -34.27 8.72
C LYS A 95 5.77 -35.52 9.11
N SER A 96 4.57 -35.74 8.54
CA SER A 96 3.78 -36.95 8.84
C SER A 96 4.41 -38.24 8.28
N ALA A 97 5.14 -38.15 7.18
CA ALA A 97 5.82 -39.30 6.57
C ALA A 97 7.11 -39.71 7.31
N PHE A 98 7.68 -38.84 8.15
CA PHE A 98 8.86 -39.12 8.98
C PHE A 98 8.50 -39.62 10.40
N SER A 99 7.21 -39.75 10.73
CA SER A 99 6.72 -40.14 12.06
C SER A 99 6.06 -41.53 12.10
N ASN A 100 6.13 -42.30 11.02
CA ASN A 100 5.81 -43.74 10.93
C ASN A 100 7.10 -44.51 10.61
#